data_AF-A0A831YQJ0-F1
#
_entry.id   AF-A0A831YQJ0-F1
#
_cell.length_a   1.000
_cell.length_b   1.000
_cell.length_c   1.000
_cell.angle_alpha   90.00
_cell.angle_beta   90.00
_cell.angle_gamma   90.00
#
_symmetry.space_group_name_H-M   'P 1'
#
loop_
_entity.id
_entity.type
_entity.pdbx_description
1 polymer ?
#
loop_
_entity_poly.entity_id
_entity_poly.type
_entity_poly.pdbx_seq_one_letter_code
_entity_poly.pdbx_strand_id
1 'polypeptide(L)'
;MTGSLAAALAPAMSLSPPELPDEVAEVWAEYVGAAVANGARQCDAESFAEWCSMAAMLRKARNIKSKDAEDNEISTPAAAPASYVAQFRMLGELFGLAGPGSRVVNKGVEAAKSNPFARNGRRD
;
A
#
# COMPACT_ATOMS: atom_id res chain seq x y z
N MET A 1 -30.87 1.55 34.89
CA MET A 1 -30.38 2.85 34.41
C MET A 1 -29.00 3.11 34.96
N THR A 2 -27.96 2.70 34.22
CA THR A 2 -26.52 2.95 34.46
C THR A 2 -25.91 2.72 33.07
N GLY A 3 -25.38 3.67 32.34
CA GLY A 3 -24.35 4.64 32.68
C GLY A 3 -23.52 4.73 31.40
N SER A 4 -23.41 5.94 30.87
CA SER A 4 -22.81 6.29 29.58
C SER A 4 -21.40 5.71 29.40
N LEU A 5 -21.20 4.87 28.37
CA LEU A 5 -19.93 4.79 27.66
C LEU A 5 -20.07 5.70 26.45
N ALA A 6 -19.76 6.97 26.66
CA ALA A 6 -19.38 7.87 25.60
C ALA A 6 -18.27 7.17 24.82
N ALA A 7 -18.64 6.51 23.72
CA ALA A 7 -17.71 6.20 22.65
C ALA A 7 -17.12 7.55 22.28
N ALA A 8 -15.90 7.79 22.78
CA ALA A 8 -15.14 8.96 22.43
C ALA A 8 -15.16 9.00 20.90
N LEU A 9 -15.90 9.98 20.39
CA LEU A 9 -15.91 10.38 19.01
C LEU A 9 -14.49 10.88 18.77
N ALA A 10 -13.56 9.94 18.55
CA ALA A 10 -12.24 10.25 18.04
C ALA A 10 -12.53 11.16 16.84
N PRO A 11 -11.98 12.39 16.79
CA PRO A 11 -12.13 13.20 15.59
C PRO A 11 -11.72 12.29 14.46
N ALA A 12 -12.66 11.99 13.55
CA ALA A 12 -12.36 11.17 12.39
C ALA A 12 -11.10 11.83 11.80
N MET A 13 -9.95 11.16 11.89
CA MET A 13 -8.70 11.72 11.41
C MET A 13 -8.88 11.80 9.90
N SER A 14 -9.39 12.94 9.44
CA SER A 14 -9.72 13.15 8.05
C SER A 14 -8.42 13.49 7.35
N LEU A 15 -7.97 12.59 6.48
CA LEU A 15 -6.90 12.88 5.53
C LEU A 15 -7.52 13.73 4.42
N SER A 16 -7.15 15.01 4.34
CA SER A 16 -7.62 15.89 3.27
C SER A 16 -6.79 15.65 2.00
N PRO A 17 -7.44 15.43 0.84
CA PRO A 17 -6.73 15.24 -0.43
C PRO A 17 -6.08 16.55 -0.90
N PRO A 18 -4.95 16.46 -1.62
CA PRO A 18 -4.49 17.56 -2.48
C PRO A 18 -5.44 17.71 -3.69
N GLU A 19 -5.13 18.61 -4.63
CA GLU A 19 -5.85 18.65 -5.90
C GLU A 19 -5.57 17.37 -6.70
N LEU A 20 -6.62 16.60 -6.99
CA LEU A 20 -6.53 15.29 -7.64
C LEU A 20 -7.34 15.28 -8.94
N PRO A 21 -6.84 14.65 -10.02
CA PRO A 21 -7.68 14.28 -11.17
C PRO A 21 -8.80 13.33 -10.74
N ASP A 22 -9.95 13.37 -11.43
CA ASP A 22 -11.17 12.61 -11.06
C ASP A 22 -10.90 11.12 -10.80
N GLU A 23 -10.17 10.46 -11.69
CA GLU A 23 -9.81 9.04 -11.57
C GLU A 23 -8.92 8.71 -10.37
N VAL A 24 -8.13 9.67 -9.91
CA VAL A 24 -7.29 9.53 -8.73
C VAL A 24 -8.12 9.79 -7.48
N ALA A 25 -9.04 10.76 -7.54
CA ALA A 25 -9.99 11.05 -6.47
C ALA A 25 -10.92 9.86 -6.16
N GLU A 26 -11.32 9.10 -7.18
CA GLU A 26 -12.08 7.85 -7.00
C GLU A 26 -11.29 6.83 -6.17
N VAL A 27 -10.00 6.61 -6.52
CA VAL A 27 -9.13 5.70 -5.77
C VAL A 27 -8.87 6.22 -4.37
N TRP A 28 -8.71 7.53 -4.20
CA TRP A 28 -8.57 8.15 -2.89
C TRP A 28 -9.78 7.85 -2.01
N ALA A 29 -10.99 8.12 -2.51
CA ALA A 29 -12.23 7.90 -1.78
C ALA A 29 -12.41 6.44 -1.36
N GLU A 30 -11.97 5.49 -2.19
CA GLU A 30 -12.04 4.06 -1.91
C GLU A 30 -11.11 3.62 -0.76
N TYR A 31 -9.89 4.15 -0.69
CA TYR A 31 -8.85 3.63 0.21
C TYR A 31 -8.51 4.53 1.40
N VAL A 32 -8.94 5.79 1.42
CA VAL A 32 -8.60 6.75 2.49
C VAL A 32 -9.00 6.25 3.87
N GLY A 33 -10.16 5.59 4.00
CA GLY A 33 -10.62 5.03 5.27
C GLY A 33 -9.67 3.95 5.81
N ALA A 34 -9.18 3.07 4.93
CA ALA A 34 -8.22 2.03 5.30
C ALA A 34 -6.83 2.61 5.61
N ALA A 35 -6.37 3.59 4.83
CA ALA A 35 -5.11 4.27 5.06
C ALA A 35 -5.08 4.97 6.42
N VAL A 36 -6.15 5.70 6.76
CA VAL A 36 -6.31 6.35 8.07
C VAL A 36 -6.38 5.31 9.20
N ALA A 37 -7.16 4.23 9.02
CA ALA A 37 -7.23 3.15 10.01
C ALA A 37 -5.86 2.46 10.25
N ASN A 38 -4.98 2.48 9.23
CA ASN A 38 -3.63 1.97 9.30
C ASN A 38 -2.60 2.98 9.85
N GLY A 39 -3.03 4.21 10.17
CA GLY A 39 -2.23 5.22 10.83
C GLY A 39 -1.73 6.36 9.94
N ALA A 40 -2.17 6.44 8.68
CA ALA A 40 -1.84 7.56 7.80
C ALA A 40 -2.30 8.90 8.39
N ARG A 41 -1.45 9.92 8.28
CA ARG A 41 -1.68 11.28 8.81
C ARG A 41 -1.61 12.29 7.68
N GLN A 42 -2.01 13.53 7.97
CA GLN A 42 -2.00 14.60 6.96
C GLN A 42 -0.63 14.84 6.30
N CYS A 43 0.48 14.57 7.01
CA CYS A 43 1.82 14.65 6.42
C CYS A 43 2.07 13.61 5.32
N ASP A 44 1.28 12.55 5.26
CA ASP A 44 1.40 11.46 4.29
C ASP A 44 0.46 11.65 3.08
N ALA A 45 -0.31 12.75 3.04
CA ALA A 45 -1.35 12.98 2.04
C ALA A 45 -0.80 13.00 0.60
N GLU A 46 0.34 13.64 0.36
CA GLU A 46 0.99 13.68 -0.96
C GLU A 46 1.45 12.29 -1.40
N SER A 47 2.12 11.54 -0.51
CA SER A 47 2.55 10.17 -0.77
C SER A 47 1.36 9.23 -1.01
N PHE A 48 0.24 9.46 -0.32
CA PHE A 48 -0.99 8.70 -0.53
C PHE A 48 -1.64 9.04 -1.88
N ALA A 49 -1.66 10.32 -2.27
CA ALA A 49 -2.10 10.78 -3.58
C ALA A 49 -1.26 10.16 -4.72
N GLU A 50 0.06 10.06 -4.54
CA GLU A 50 0.95 9.39 -5.48
C GLU A 50 0.60 7.90 -5.61
N TRP A 51 0.40 7.21 -4.48
CA TRP A 51 -0.05 5.82 -4.50
C TRP A 51 -1.40 5.65 -5.21
N CYS A 52 -2.38 6.52 -4.96
CA CYS A 52 -3.68 6.53 -5.65
C CYS A 52 -3.51 6.74 -7.16
N SER A 53 -2.60 7.63 -7.57
CA SER A 53 -2.28 7.88 -8.98
C SER A 53 -1.71 6.64 -9.65
N MET A 54 -0.81 5.93 -8.96
CA MET A 54 -0.26 4.67 -9.44
C MET A 54 -1.33 3.57 -9.57
N ALA A 55 -2.23 3.46 -8.60
CA ALA A 55 -3.37 2.54 -8.65
C ALA A 55 -4.30 2.85 -9.83
N ALA A 56 -4.66 4.11 -10.06
CA ALA A 56 -5.50 4.52 -11.20
C ALA A 56 -4.86 4.12 -12.54
N MET A 57 -3.56 4.38 -12.70
CA MET A 57 -2.81 4.00 -13.91
C MET A 57 -2.73 2.47 -14.09
N LEU A 58 -2.54 1.71 -13.01
CA LEU A 58 -2.54 0.25 -13.06
C LEU A 58 -3.93 -0.33 -13.42
N ARG A 59 -5.02 0.29 -12.92
CA ARG A 59 -6.40 -0.06 -13.31
C ARG A 59 -6.61 0.18 -14.79
N LYS A 60 -6.18 1.34 -15.31
CA LYS A 60 -6.22 1.66 -16.75
C LYS A 60 -5.44 0.65 -17.58
N ALA A 61 -4.18 0.37 -17.23
CA ALA A 61 -3.32 -0.54 -17.98
C ALA A 61 -3.92 -1.95 -18.12
N ARG A 62 -4.59 -2.44 -17.06
CA ARG A 62 -5.31 -3.73 -17.08
C ARG A 62 -6.54 -3.73 -18.00
N ASN A 63 -7.18 -2.58 -18.17
CA ASN A 63 -8.39 -2.42 -18.98
C ASN A 63 -8.09 -2.07 -20.45
N ILE A 64 -6.83 -1.75 -20.79
CA ILE A 64 -6.40 -1.63 -22.19
C ILE A 64 -6.38 -3.03 -22.80
N LYS A 65 -7.36 -3.31 -23.67
CA LYS A 65 -7.23 -4.39 -24.64
C LYS A 65 -6.12 -3.99 -25.60
N SER A 66 -5.06 -4.79 -25.68
CA SER A 66 -3.96 -4.53 -26.63
C SER A 66 -4.54 -4.40 -28.04
N LYS A 67 -4.12 -3.37 -28.77
CA LYS A 67 -4.57 -3.10 -30.14
C LYS A 67 -4.13 -4.19 -31.13
N ASP A 68 -3.16 -5.01 -30.73
CA ASP A 68 -2.65 -6.16 -31.47
C ASP A 68 -3.55 -7.41 -31.36
N ALA A 69 -4.66 -7.33 -30.63
CA ALA A 69 -5.61 -8.45 -30.45
C ALA A 69 -6.67 -8.57 -31.58
N GLU A 70 -6.42 -8.00 -32.77
CA GLU A 70 -7.26 -8.23 -33.96
C GLU A 70 -6.91 -9.54 -34.68
N ASP A 71 -5.67 -10.04 -34.55
CA ASP A 71 -5.23 -11.29 -35.17
C ASP A 71 -4.97 -12.38 -34.11
N ASN A 72 -6.06 -12.95 -33.57
CA ASN A 72 -6.10 -14.30 -33.00
C ASN A 72 -5.00 -14.74 -32.00
N GLU A 73 -4.40 -13.83 -31.23
CA GLU A 73 -3.50 -14.16 -30.12
C GLU A 73 -3.92 -13.41 -28.85
N ILE A 74 -4.02 -14.19 -27.77
CA ILE A 74 -4.21 -13.84 -26.36
C ILE A 74 -4.20 -12.32 -26.12
N SER A 75 -5.35 -11.75 -25.75
CA SER A 75 -5.44 -10.38 -25.22
C SER A 75 -4.68 -10.29 -23.89
N THR A 76 -3.36 -10.23 -23.95
CA THR A 76 -2.52 -9.99 -22.80
C THR A 76 -2.71 -8.52 -22.43
N PRO A 77 -3.27 -8.19 -21.26
CA PRO A 77 -3.34 -6.80 -20.81
C PRO A 77 -1.94 -6.19 -20.86
N ALA A 78 -1.84 -4.93 -21.27
CA ALA A 78 -0.56 -4.23 -21.32
C ALA A 78 0.13 -4.34 -19.96
N ALA A 79 1.16 -5.19 -19.88
CA ALA A 79 1.81 -5.49 -18.63
C ALA A 79 2.54 -4.23 -18.15
N ALA A 80 2.08 -3.67 -17.02
CA ALA A 80 2.76 -2.53 -16.41
C ALA A 80 4.22 -2.88 -16.12
N PRO A 81 5.18 -1.95 -16.30
CA PRO A 81 6.58 -2.20 -15.99
C PRO A 81 6.76 -2.74 -14.58
N ALA A 82 7.60 -3.76 -14.41
CA ALA A 82 7.79 -4.42 -13.12
C ALA A 82 8.26 -3.43 -12.02
N SER A 83 9.08 -2.45 -12.39
CA SER A 83 9.52 -1.37 -11.50
C SER A 83 8.35 -0.52 -10.99
N TYR A 84 7.38 -0.23 -11.84
CA TYR A 84 6.18 0.52 -11.47
C TYR A 84 5.31 -0.26 -10.48
N VAL A 85 5.14 -1.57 -10.72
CA VAL A 85 4.41 -2.46 -9.81
C VAL A 85 5.13 -2.60 -8.46
N ALA A 86 6.46 -2.68 -8.47
CA ALA A 86 7.26 -2.76 -7.26
C ALA A 86 7.14 -1.48 -6.42
N GLN A 87 7.27 -0.31 -7.05
CA GLN A 87 7.10 0.99 -6.39
C GLN A 87 5.68 1.17 -5.83
N PHE A 88 4.65 0.79 -6.60
CA PHE A 88 3.26 0.79 -6.15
C PHE A 88 3.06 -0.06 -4.88
N ARG A 89 3.67 -1.24 -4.85
CA ARG A 89 3.64 -2.10 -3.66
C ARG A 89 4.35 -1.44 -2.49
N MET A 90 5.58 -0.96 -2.69
CA MET A 90 6.38 -0.31 -1.65
C MET A 90 5.63 0.88 -1.00
N LEU A 91 5.03 1.77 -1.80
CA LEU A 91 4.19 2.85 -1.25
C LEU A 91 2.96 2.30 -0.51
N GLY A 92 2.31 1.27 -1.07
CA GLY A 92 1.15 0.64 -0.45
C GLY A 92 1.46 -0.02 0.90
N GLU A 93 2.70 -0.39 1.16
CA GLU A 93 3.15 -0.93 2.44
C GLU A 93 3.15 0.13 3.54
N LEU A 94 3.54 1.37 3.22
CA LEU A 94 3.51 2.51 4.15
C LEU A 94 2.09 2.74 4.69
N PHE A 95 1.09 2.54 3.83
CA PHE A 95 -0.33 2.71 4.16
C PHE A 95 -1.01 1.44 4.64
N GLY A 96 -0.27 0.32 4.74
CA GLY A 96 -0.82 -0.97 5.13
C GLY A 96 -1.82 -1.59 4.13
N LEU A 97 -1.76 -1.18 2.86
CA LEU A 97 -2.66 -1.59 1.78
C LEU A 97 -2.09 -2.73 0.91
N ALA A 98 -0.78 -2.98 0.95
CA ALA A 98 -0.11 -3.97 0.10
C ALA A 98 0.00 -5.41 0.70
N GLY A 99 -0.80 -5.74 1.71
CA GLY A 99 -0.83 -7.07 2.34
C GLY A 99 0.32 -7.34 3.34
N PRO A 100 0.36 -8.51 4.02
CA PRO A 100 1.28 -8.81 5.13
C PRO A 100 2.78 -8.93 4.77
N GLY A 101 3.22 -8.54 3.57
CA GLY A 101 4.61 -8.72 3.12
C GLY A 101 5.64 -7.74 3.68
N SER A 102 5.21 -6.64 4.29
CA SER A 102 6.12 -5.54 4.68
C SER A 102 5.83 -4.88 6.01
N ARG A 103 4.67 -5.18 6.60
CA ARG A 103 4.60 -5.09 8.05
C ARG A 103 5.54 -6.18 8.55
N VAL A 104 6.74 -5.79 8.98
CA VAL A 104 7.50 -6.53 9.99
C VAL A 104 6.57 -6.57 11.19
N VAL A 105 5.61 -7.48 11.15
CA VAL A 105 4.80 -7.85 12.28
C VAL A 105 5.79 -8.56 13.16
N ASN A 106 6.38 -7.79 14.06
CA ASN A 106 7.20 -8.29 15.16
C ASN A 106 6.26 -9.01 16.14
N LYS A 107 5.57 -10.06 15.69
CA LYS A 107 4.86 -11.01 16.55
C LYS A 107 5.90 -12.02 16.98
N GLY A 108 6.69 -11.62 17.99
CA GLY A 108 7.28 -12.54 18.96
C GLY A 108 8.02 -13.75 18.39
N VAL A 109 8.88 -13.56 17.40
CA VAL A 109 9.98 -14.50 17.20
C VAL A 109 11.09 -13.99 18.10
N GLU A 110 11.39 -14.71 19.19
CA GLU A 110 12.68 -14.57 19.83
C GLU A 110 13.73 -14.71 18.73
N ALA A 111 14.33 -13.58 18.35
CA ALA A 111 15.50 -13.60 17.49
C ALA A 111 16.57 -14.35 18.27
N ALA A 112 16.78 -15.62 17.93
CA ALA A 112 17.93 -16.36 18.39
C ALA A 112 19.18 -15.55 17.98
N LYS A 113 19.71 -14.81 18.96
CA LYS A 113 20.96 -14.04 18.85
C LYS A 113 22.12 -15.03 18.80
N SER A 114 22.31 -15.69 17.66
CA SER A 114 23.60 -16.30 17.37
C SER A 114 24.12 -15.73 16.07
N ASN A 115 25.15 -14.90 16.18
CA ASN A 115 25.89 -14.37 15.04
C ASN A 115 26.46 -15.55 14.22
N PRO A 116 26.14 -15.69 12.93
CA PRO A 116 26.65 -16.78 12.08
C PRO A 116 28.17 -16.75 11.89
N PHE A 117 28.84 -15.64 12.23
CA PHE A 117 30.30 -15.48 12.18
C PHE A 117 31.01 -15.74 13.51
N ALA A 118 30.28 -16.08 14.60
CA ALA A 118 30.88 -16.29 15.92
C ALA A 118 31.84 -17.50 15.98
N ARG A 119 31.81 -18.40 14.98
CA ARG A 119 32.57 -19.65 14.99
C ARG A 119 33.98 -19.57 14.38
N ASN A 120 34.43 -18.39 13.93
CA ASN A 120 35.75 -18.23 13.29
C ASN A 120 36.85 -17.72 14.24
N GLY A 121 36.58 -17.59 15.53
CA GLY A 121 37.52 -17.01 16.51
C GLY A 121 38.30 -18.01 17.37
N ARG A 122 38.04 -19.32 17.29
CA ARG A 122 38.75 -20.32 18.11
C ARG A 122 40.05 -20.70 17.42
N ARG A 123 41.14 -20.04 17.82
CA ARG A 123 42.50 -20.51 17.61
C ARG A 123 42.77 -21.53 18.72
N ASP A 124 42.77 -22.82 18.37
CA ASP A 124 43.49 -23.82 19.16
C ASP A 124 44.99 -23.71 18.83
#